data_AF-A0AAV5DQD5-F1
#
_entry.id   AF-A0AAV5DQD5-F1
#
_cell.length_a   1.000
_cell.length_b   1.000
_cell.length_c   1.000
_cell.angle_alpha   90.00
_cell.angle_beta   90.00
_cell.angle_gamma   90.00
#
_symmetry.space_group_name_H-M   'P 1'
#
loop_
_entity.id
_entity.type
_entity.pdbx_description
1 polymer ?
#
loop_
_entity_poly.entity_id
_entity_poly.type
_entity_poly.pdbx_seq_one_letter_code
_entity_poly.pdbx_strand_id
1 'polypeptide(L)'
;MKRLEEGESTWPSRKDVVACAAVCGTWREICKDIVPSPEFCGKITFPVSLKQPGPRDGVIQCFIKRDKSTLTYYLYLCLSPGKLMHRFSLITC
;
A
#
# COMPACT_ATOMS: atom_id res chain seq x y z
N MET A 1 -14.05 28.35 -8.11
CA MET A 1 -13.65 26.93 -8.21
C MET A 1 -12.83 26.76 -9.47
N LYS A 2 -11.52 26.50 -9.35
CA LYS A 2 -10.68 26.18 -10.50
C LYS A 2 -10.76 24.67 -10.76
N ARG A 3 -11.19 24.33 -11.98
CA ARG A 3 -11.22 22.99 -12.54
C ARG A 3 -9.77 22.58 -12.85
N LEU A 4 -9.34 21.46 -12.27
CA LEU A 4 -7.97 20.96 -12.39
C LEU A 4 -7.88 20.14 -13.68
N GLU A 5 -7.38 20.75 -14.75
CA GLU A 5 -7.02 20.07 -15.99
C GLU A 5 -5.51 19.77 -15.96
N GLU A 6 -5.17 18.52 -16.27
CA GLU A 6 -3.95 18.06 -16.94
C GLU A 6 -2.61 18.61 -16.45
N GLY A 7 -2.13 18.03 -15.34
CA GLY A 7 -0.71 17.88 -15.06
C GLY A 7 -0.30 16.42 -15.27
N GLU A 8 0.55 16.20 -16.27
CA GLU A 8 1.22 14.96 -16.66
C GLU A 8 1.46 13.94 -15.52
N SER A 9 1.03 12.71 -15.79
CA SER A 9 0.93 11.49 -14.98
C SER A 9 2.15 11.08 -14.13
N THR A 10 2.64 11.93 -13.24
CA THR A 10 3.49 11.47 -12.13
C THR A 10 2.57 10.97 -11.03
N TRP A 11 2.35 9.65 -11.01
CA TRP A 11 1.63 8.98 -9.93
C TRP A 11 2.04 9.56 -8.56
N PRO A 12 1.09 10.01 -7.73
CA PRO A 12 1.41 10.65 -6.45
C PRO A 12 2.26 9.74 -5.60
N SER A 13 3.12 10.32 -4.77
CA SER A 13 3.98 9.53 -3.90
C SER A 13 3.11 8.62 -3.05
N ARG A 14 3.57 7.38 -2.80
CA ARG A 14 2.78 6.40 -2.05
C ARG A 14 2.32 6.92 -0.68
N LYS A 15 3.08 7.83 -0.06
CA LYS A 15 2.70 8.48 1.19
C LYS A 15 1.44 9.32 1.04
N ASP A 16 1.31 10.03 -0.07
CA ASP A 16 0.16 10.88 -0.36
C ASP A 16 -1.10 10.06 -0.63
N VAL A 17 -0.95 8.94 -1.37
CA VAL A 17 -2.04 7.99 -1.61
C VAL A 17 -2.58 7.42 -0.29
N VAL A 18 -1.68 7.01 0.62
CA VAL A 18 -2.09 6.46 1.92
C VAL A 18 -2.69 7.53 2.83
N ALA A 19 -2.15 8.76 2.81
CA ALA A 19 -2.72 9.88 3.54
C ALA A 19 -4.14 10.22 3.05
N CYS A 20 -4.34 10.26 1.73
CA CYS A 20 -5.65 10.49 1.12
C CYS A 20 -6.66 9.39 1.48
N ALA A 21 -6.24 8.13 1.38
CA ALA A 21 -7.07 6.97 1.75
C ALA A 21 -7.40 6.90 3.25
N ALA A 22 -6.75 7.69 4.11
CA ALA A 22 -7.03 7.78 5.53
C ALA A 22 -8.08 8.86 5.86
N VAL A 23 -8.43 9.74 4.92
CA VAL A 23 -9.38 10.84 5.15
C VAL A 23 -10.79 10.33 5.47
N CYS A 24 -11.33 9.41 4.66
CA CYS A 24 -12.61 8.75 4.92
C CYS A 24 -12.75 7.46 4.10
N GLY A 25 -13.82 6.69 4.35
CA GLY A 25 -14.12 5.47 3.59
C GLY A 25 -14.27 5.71 2.08
N THR A 26 -14.94 6.79 1.67
CA THR A 26 -15.09 7.13 0.24
C THR A 26 -13.75 7.41 -0.42
N TRP A 27 -12.89 8.21 0.22
CA TRP A 27 -11.54 8.46 -0.28
C TRP A 27 -10.69 7.20 -0.34
N ARG A 28 -10.87 6.27 0.59
CA ARG A 28 -10.22 4.95 0.56
C ARG A 28 -10.63 4.14 -0.68
N GLU A 29 -11.92 4.07 -0.99
CA GLU A 29 -12.37 3.32 -2.18
C GLU A 29 -11.86 3.97 -3.47
N ILE A 30 -11.96 5.31 -3.58
CA ILE A 30 -11.38 6.06 -4.70
C ILE A 30 -9.87 5.75 -4.84
N CYS A 31 -9.14 5.73 -3.72
CA CYS A 31 -7.71 5.42 -3.75
C CYS A 31 -7.40 3.97 -4.16
N LYS A 32 -8.29 3.00 -3.89
CA LYS A 32 -8.10 1.61 -4.36
C LYS A 32 -8.26 1.51 -5.87
N ASP A 33 -9.20 2.25 -6.44
CA ASP A 33 -9.49 2.21 -7.88
C ASP A 33 -8.36 2.82 -8.71
N ILE A 34 -7.71 3.86 -8.17
CA ILE A 34 -6.58 4.49 -8.84
C ILE A 34 -5.27 3.73 -8.61
N VAL A 35 -5.07 3.02 -7.50
CA VAL A 35 -3.79 2.32 -7.27
C VAL A 35 -3.67 1.09 -8.17
N PRO A 36 -2.62 0.97 -9.00
CA PRO A 36 -2.42 -0.21 -9.84
C PRO A 36 -2.24 -1.46 -8.98
N SER A 37 -2.63 -2.62 -9.52
CA SER A 37 -2.44 -3.89 -8.81
C SER A 37 -0.95 -4.16 -8.53
N PRO A 38 -0.63 -4.96 -7.50
CA PRO A 38 0.74 -5.36 -7.19
C PRO A 38 1.44 -6.05 -8.35
N GLU A 39 0.68 -6.69 -9.24
CA GLU A 39 1.18 -7.31 -10.47
C GLU A 39 1.91 -6.32 -11.39
N PHE A 40 1.38 -5.09 -11.52
CA PHE A 40 1.94 -4.06 -12.39
C PHE A 40 2.88 -3.11 -11.64
N CYS A 41 2.55 -2.72 -10.41
CA CYS A 41 3.35 -1.71 -9.69
C CYS A 41 4.41 -2.30 -8.75
N GLY A 42 4.38 -3.61 -8.49
CA GLY A 42 5.28 -4.29 -7.55
C GLY A 42 5.15 -3.83 -6.11
N LYS A 43 4.05 -3.15 -5.73
CA LYS A 43 3.87 -2.51 -4.42
C LYS A 43 2.53 -2.90 -3.82
N ILE A 44 2.54 -3.26 -2.53
CA ILE A 44 1.31 -3.50 -1.76
C ILE A 44 0.93 -2.21 -1.03
N THR A 45 -0.11 -1.50 -1.45
CA THR A 45 -0.51 -0.22 -0.82
C THR A 45 -1.60 -0.39 0.23
N PHE A 46 -2.53 -1.31 0.02
CA PHE A 46 -3.63 -1.59 0.93
C PHE A 46 -3.60 -3.06 1.38
N PRO A 47 -4.20 -3.41 2.55
CA PRO A 47 -4.31 -4.81 2.98
C PRO A 47 -5.01 -5.71 1.95
N VAL A 48 -6.01 -5.18 1.22
CA VAL A 48 -6.72 -5.93 0.17
C VAL A 48 -5.79 -6.35 -0.97
N SER A 49 -4.74 -5.57 -1.24
CA SER A 49 -3.76 -5.88 -2.28
C SER A 49 -2.95 -7.14 -1.99
N LEU A 50 -2.92 -7.63 -0.74
CA LEU A 50 -2.28 -8.92 -0.40
C LEU A 50 -2.97 -10.13 -1.04
N LYS A 51 -4.23 -9.99 -1.44
CA LYS A 51 -5.00 -11.06 -2.11
C LYS A 51 -4.88 -11.02 -3.62
N GLN A 52 -4.20 -10.02 -4.18
CA GLN A 52 -4.05 -9.84 -5.62
C GLN A 52 -2.78 -10.57 -6.13
N PRO A 53 -2.70 -10.86 -7.44
CA PRO A 53 -1.49 -11.42 -8.04
C PRO A 53 -0.27 -10.56 -7.76
N GLY A 54 0.86 -11.22 -7.51
CA GLY A 54 2.15 -10.58 -7.29
C GLY A 54 2.80 -10.09 -8.60
N PRO A 55 3.87 -9.29 -8.51
CA PRO A 55 4.60 -8.79 -9.68
C PRO A 55 5.17 -9.94 -10.53
N ARG A 56 5.14 -9.77 -11.86
CA ARG A 56 5.67 -10.74 -12.82
C ARG A 56 7.20 -10.73 -12.92
N ASP A 57 7.78 -9.54 -12.84
CA ASP A 57 9.21 -9.32 -13.10
C ASP A 57 10.04 -9.05 -11.83
N GLY A 58 9.55 -9.45 -10.66
CA GLY A 58 10.27 -9.22 -9.40
C GLY A 58 9.62 -9.84 -8.18
N VAL A 59 10.29 -9.72 -7.03
CA VAL A 59 9.80 -10.22 -5.74
C VAL A 59 9.54 -9.06 -4.79
N ILE A 60 8.41 -9.11 -4.08
CA ILE A 60 8.15 -8.18 -2.99
C ILE A 60 8.82 -8.72 -1.73
N GLN A 61 9.89 -8.06 -1.29
CA GLN A 61 10.54 -8.42 -0.03
C GLN A 61 9.76 -7.89 1.17
N CYS A 62 9.38 -8.79 2.07
CA CYS A 62 8.66 -8.45 3.28
C CYS A 62 9.03 -9.39 4.44
N PHE A 63 8.76 -8.97 5.66
CA PHE A 63 8.84 -9.83 6.84
C PHE A 63 7.65 -9.61 7.75
N ILE A 64 7.30 -10.65 8.51
CA ILE A 64 6.22 -10.61 9.49
C ILE A 64 6.86 -10.51 10.88
N LYS A 65 6.40 -9.56 11.69
CA LYS A 65 6.78 -9.44 13.09
C LYS A 65 5.53 -9.48 13.95
N ARG A 66 5.55 -10.33 14.98
CA ARG A 66 4.50 -10.42 15.99
C ARG A 66 4.76 -9.43 17.11
N ASP A 67 3.74 -8.66 17.47
CA ASP A 67 3.65 -7.99 18.76
C ASP A 67 3.03 -8.95 19.77
N LYS A 68 3.79 -9.29 20.82
CA LYS A 68 3.37 -10.25 21.85
C LYS A 68 2.34 -9.67 22.81
N SER A 69 2.32 -8.35 23.00
CA SER A 69 1.42 -7.67 23.95
C SER A 69 -0.02 -7.63 23.44
N THR A 70 -0.18 -7.33 22.15
CA THR A 70 -1.47 -7.23 21.46
C THR A 70 -1.83 -8.50 20.68
N LEU A 71 -0.97 -9.52 20.73
CA LEU A 71 -1.04 -10.74 19.92
C LEU A 71 -1.20 -10.46 18.41
N THR A 72 -0.83 -9.28 17.95
CA THR A 72 -1.06 -8.80 16.58
C THR A 72 0.15 -9.12 15.69
N TYR A 73 -0.11 -9.52 14.45
CA TYR A 73 0.93 -9.74 13.46
C TYR A 73 1.03 -8.52 12.55
N TYR A 74 2.25 -8.09 12.27
CA TYR A 74 2.51 -6.95 11.41
C TYR A 74 3.34 -7.38 10.21
N LEU A 75 2.87 -7.06 9.01
CA LEU A 75 3.64 -7.20 7.78
C LEU A 75 4.42 -5.92 7.52
N TYR A 76 5.72 -6.06 7.28
CA TYR A 76 6.63 -4.97 6.93
C TYR A 76 7.16 -5.16 5.52
N LEU A 77 7.08 -4.11 4.69
CA LEU A 77 7.61 -4.10 3.33
C LEU A 77 9.00 -3.47 3.29
N CYS A 78 9.94 -4.18 2.65
CA CYS A 78 11.30 -3.72 2.41
C CYS A 78 11.41 -3.20 0.96
N LEU A 79 11.93 -2.00 0.78
CA LEU A 79 12.24 -1.44 -0.56
C LEU A 79 13.73 -1.38 -0.85
N SER A 80 14.56 -1.50 0.19
CA SER A 80 16.03 -1.56 0.14
C SER A 80 16.50 -2.19 1.45
N PRO A 81 17.70 -2.79 1.51
CA PRO A 81 18.27 -3.25 2.77
C PRO A 81 18.26 -2.10 3.80
N GLY A 82 17.49 -2.23 4.88
CA GLY A 82 17.45 -1.27 5.98
C GLY A 82 16.39 -0.15 5.95
N LYS A 83 15.52 -0.05 4.92
CA LYS A 83 14.42 0.96 4.91
C LYS A 83 13.04 0.32 4.99
N LEU A 84 12.38 0.50 6.14
CA LEU A 84 10.98 0.12 6.37
C LEU A 84 10.07 1.22 5.81
N MET A 85 9.18 0.89 4.87
CA MET A 85 8.23 1.88 4.38
C MET A 85 6.85 1.77 4.99
N HIS A 86 6.28 0.57 5.11
CA HIS A 86 4.87 0.41 5.50
C HIS A 86 4.68 -0.79 6.40
N ARG A 87 3.76 -0.62 7.37
CA ARG A 87 3.33 -1.62 8.34
C ARG A 87 1.85 -1.88 8.13
N PHE A 88 1.49 -3.13 7.85
CA PHE A 88 0.09 -3.57 7.82
C PHE A 88 -0.18 -4.45 9.05
N SER A 89 -1.27 -4.18 9.76
CA SER A 89 -1.78 -5.12 10.76
C SER A 89 -2.45 -6.27 10.02
N LEU A 90 -1.89 -7.46 10.17
CA LEU A 90 -2.52 -8.71 9.77
C LEU A 90 -3.41 -9.11 10.94
N ILE A 91 -4.69 -8.78 10.83
CA ILE A 91 -5.71 -9.35 11.73
C ILE A 91 -5.69 -10.85 11.43
N THR A 92 -5.27 -11.64 12.42
CA THR A 92 -5.43 -13.10 12.38
C THR A 92 -6.91 -13.40 12.18
N CYS A 93 -7.24 -14.21 11.17
CA CYS A 93 -8.57 -14.80 11.04
C CYS A 93 -9.03 -15.45 12.35
#